data_AF-A0A538RBW2-F1
#
_entry.id   AF-A0A538RBW2-F1
#
_cell.length_a   1.000
_cell.length_b   1.000
_cell.length_c   1.000
_cell.angle_alpha   90.00
_cell.angle_beta   90.00
_cell.angle_gamma   90.00
#
_symmetry.space_group_name_H-M   'P 1'
#
loop_
_entity.id
_entity.type
_entity.pdbx_description
1 polymer ?
#
loop_
_entity_poly.entity_id
_entity_poly.type
_entity_poly.pdbx_seq_one_letter_code
_entity_poly.pdbx_strand_id
1 'polypeptide(L)'
;MFKIKKKTDKPKPTVLYNIIEDYSEFDAPGNVTACAMTEKEDVARHAKVLAESCGVPLDTMTLLLSQGGIYVYPQEGGVLTKGLFACRVDQTGAIPKQTYVLDLMQFAEAEQVARSPSISLEDAAAEVFIRTLPDELTTKLQQKNLGLDYRTLDRAVAKGGDIKYIDFRKDWSPHFKRLCIMPDGRLVETGGLEEFAQLHGITSAQAKTLVEQGGTLEVNGEILACQIVNGQPAVARFTARNYAKAKELVSAKGLHIMDALSEVAYNDPVMMGSLVRKELSGGR
;
A
#
# COMPACT_ATOMS: atom_id res chain seq x y z
N MET A 1 -12.74 -7.61 -29.19
CA MET A 1 -13.61 -6.43 -29.07
C MET A 1 -15.00 -6.87 -28.64
N PHE A 2 -15.42 -6.69 -27.39
CA PHE A 2 -16.83 -6.84 -27.01
C PHE A 2 -17.21 -5.92 -25.83
N LYS A 3 -18.41 -5.34 -25.95
CA LYS A 3 -19.12 -4.44 -25.02
C LYS A 3 -20.15 -5.25 -24.23
N ILE A 4 -20.41 -4.86 -22.97
CA ILE A 4 -21.50 -5.41 -22.13
C ILE A 4 -22.50 -4.28 -21.81
N LYS A 5 -23.79 -4.53 -22.03
CA LYS A 5 -24.89 -3.59 -21.71
C LYS A 5 -25.43 -3.80 -20.29
N LYS A 6 -25.77 -2.66 -19.68
CA LYS A 6 -26.19 -2.40 -18.28
C LYS A 6 -27.44 -3.14 -17.80
N LYS A 7 -27.48 -3.41 -16.49
CA LYS A 7 -28.70 -3.35 -15.67
C LYS A 7 -28.54 -2.39 -14.48
N THR A 8 -29.64 -1.71 -14.17
CA THR A 8 -30.00 -0.73 -13.13
C THR A 8 -30.39 -1.47 -11.83
N ASP A 9 -30.08 -1.09 -10.58
CA ASP A 9 -29.73 0.18 -9.93
C ASP A 9 -28.49 0.05 -9.01
N LYS A 10 -27.87 1.18 -8.67
CA LYS A 10 -26.57 1.31 -7.99
C LYS A 10 -26.68 1.49 -6.48
N PRO A 11 -25.95 0.73 -5.65
CA PRO A 11 -25.02 1.33 -4.70
C PRO A 11 -23.73 1.66 -5.47
N LYS A 12 -23.34 2.93 -5.52
CA LYS A 12 -21.97 3.25 -5.95
C LYS A 12 -21.00 2.58 -4.95
N PRO A 13 -19.90 1.96 -5.41
CA PRO A 13 -18.86 1.50 -4.52
C PRO A 13 -18.33 2.72 -3.77
N THR A 14 -18.28 2.64 -2.46
CA THR A 14 -17.58 3.66 -1.69
C THR A 14 -16.12 3.21 -1.63
N VAL A 15 -15.42 3.52 -2.72
CA VAL A 15 -13.99 3.76 -2.63
C VAL A 15 -13.90 5.14 -1.98
N LEU A 16 -13.32 5.20 -0.79
CA LEU A 16 -13.23 6.43 0.00
C LEU A 16 -12.54 7.59 -0.76
N TYR A 17 -11.77 7.25 -1.79
CA TYR A 17 -11.03 8.18 -2.64
C TYR A 17 -11.51 8.06 -4.08
N ASN A 18 -11.47 9.18 -4.80
CA ASN A 18 -11.83 9.24 -6.20
C ASN A 18 -10.69 9.75 -7.10
N ILE A 19 -9.56 10.11 -6.48
CA ILE A 19 -8.29 10.46 -7.11
C ILE A 19 -7.20 9.65 -6.39
N ILE A 20 -6.35 8.97 -7.15
CA ILE A 20 -5.21 8.22 -6.64
C ILE A 20 -4.03 8.54 -7.56
N GLU A 21 -2.98 9.15 -7.03
CA GLU A 21 -1.71 9.37 -7.71
C GLU A 21 -0.61 8.59 -7.01
N ASP A 22 0.10 7.75 -7.77
CA ASP A 22 1.17 6.91 -7.25
C ASP A 22 2.51 7.52 -7.64
N TYR A 23 3.32 7.85 -6.64
CA TYR A 23 4.65 8.43 -6.83
C TYR A 23 5.75 7.46 -6.44
N SER A 24 5.42 6.16 -6.36
CA SER A 24 6.37 5.08 -6.14
C SER A 24 7.39 4.99 -7.29
N GLU A 25 8.39 5.87 -7.27
CA GLU A 25 9.62 5.74 -8.05
C GLU A 25 10.75 5.20 -7.16
N PHE A 26 11.65 4.45 -7.79
CA PHE A 26 12.48 3.38 -7.22
C PHE A 26 13.55 3.81 -6.19
N ASP A 27 13.79 5.11 -5.98
CA ASP A 27 14.77 5.60 -5.01
C ASP A 27 14.10 6.16 -3.75
N ALA A 28 14.54 5.68 -2.58
CA ALA A 28 14.08 6.19 -1.29
C ALA A 28 14.35 7.71 -1.20
N PRO A 29 13.40 8.53 -0.69
CA PRO A 29 12.17 8.18 0.03
C PRO A 29 10.93 8.16 -0.90
N GLY A 30 10.96 7.36 -1.98
CA GLY A 30 10.02 7.45 -3.10
C GLY A 30 8.66 6.73 -3.00
N ASN A 31 8.36 5.87 -2.03
CA ASN A 31 7.06 5.16 -2.04
C ASN A 31 5.95 5.96 -1.35
N VAL A 32 5.32 6.90 -2.05
CA VAL A 32 4.13 7.61 -1.57
C VAL A 32 3.00 7.59 -2.58
N THR A 33 1.83 7.15 -2.14
CA THR A 33 0.58 7.29 -2.88
C THR A 33 -0.23 8.44 -2.26
N ALA A 34 -0.64 9.40 -3.08
CA ALA A 34 -1.59 10.44 -2.69
C ALA A 34 -3.01 9.99 -3.03
N CYS A 35 -3.79 9.67 -2.00
CA CYS A 35 -5.19 9.28 -2.12
C CYS A 35 -6.09 10.46 -1.77
N ALA A 36 -6.79 11.03 -2.74
CA ALA A 36 -7.55 12.26 -2.56
C ALA A 36 -9.05 12.11 -2.87
N MET A 37 -9.84 13.00 -2.28
CA MET A 37 -11.30 13.03 -2.48
C MET A 37 -11.81 14.45 -2.74
N THR A 38 -12.68 14.59 -3.74
CA THR A 38 -13.39 15.86 -4.02
C THR A 38 -14.78 15.94 -3.39
N GLU A 39 -15.39 14.81 -3.02
CA GLU A 39 -16.67 14.79 -2.31
C GLU A 39 -16.51 15.15 -0.82
N LYS A 40 -17.62 15.51 -0.17
CA LYS A 40 -17.63 15.76 1.27
C LYS A 40 -17.21 14.50 2.01
N GLU A 41 -16.34 14.69 2.99
CA GLU A 41 -15.85 13.60 3.82
C GLU A 41 -16.97 12.98 4.68
N ASP A 42 -17.03 11.65 4.64
CA ASP A 42 -17.71 10.82 5.64
C ASP A 42 -16.71 10.43 6.73
N VAL A 43 -16.61 11.26 7.77
CA VAL A 43 -15.60 11.11 8.84
C VAL A 43 -15.69 9.74 9.52
N ALA A 44 -16.90 9.22 9.75
CA ALA A 44 -17.07 7.93 10.42
C ALA A 44 -16.50 6.79 9.57
N ARG A 45 -16.79 6.80 8.27
CA ARG A 45 -16.23 5.82 7.35
C ARG A 45 -14.73 5.99 7.18
N HIS A 46 -14.28 7.23 7.04
CA HIS A 46 -12.87 7.56 6.87
C HIS A 46 -12.06 7.08 8.09
N ALA A 47 -12.54 7.36 9.29
CA ALA A 47 -11.92 6.92 10.53
C ALA A 47 -11.81 5.40 10.60
N LYS A 48 -12.86 4.67 10.22
CA LYS A 48 -12.82 3.20 10.18
C LYS A 48 -11.71 2.67 9.28
N VAL A 49 -11.61 3.22 8.06
CA VAL A 49 -10.60 2.79 7.08
C VAL A 49 -9.19 3.10 7.57
N LEU A 50 -8.94 4.33 8.04
CA LEU A 50 -7.60 4.73 8.47
C LEU A 50 -7.17 4.10 9.79
N ALA A 51 -8.09 3.94 10.75
CA ALA A 51 -7.80 3.28 12.02
C ALA A 51 -7.26 1.86 11.78
N GLU A 52 -7.94 1.11 10.92
CA GLU A 52 -7.54 -0.23 10.51
C GLU A 52 -6.19 -0.23 9.78
N SER A 53 -6.00 0.63 8.77
CA SER A 53 -4.76 0.63 7.98
C SER A 53 -3.54 1.12 8.75
N CYS A 54 -3.72 2.13 9.61
CA CYS A 54 -2.62 2.78 10.31
C CYS A 54 -2.35 2.13 11.66
N GLY A 55 -3.27 1.33 12.21
CA GLY A 55 -3.15 0.75 13.56
C GLY A 55 -3.34 1.81 14.64
N VAL A 56 -4.26 2.76 14.43
CA VAL A 56 -4.62 3.80 15.40
C VAL A 56 -6.00 3.45 15.95
N PRO A 57 -6.26 3.55 17.28
CA PRO A 57 -7.58 3.29 17.83
C PRO A 57 -8.67 4.13 17.15
N LEU A 58 -9.84 3.53 16.90
CA LEU A 58 -10.91 4.16 16.12
C LEU A 58 -11.39 5.50 16.69
N ASP A 59 -11.57 5.57 18.01
CA ASP A 59 -11.99 6.80 18.69
C ASP A 59 -10.93 7.91 18.54
N THR A 60 -9.66 7.53 18.66
CA THR A 60 -8.52 8.42 18.44
C THR A 60 -8.46 8.90 16.99
N MET A 61 -8.62 8.01 16.01
CA MET A 61 -8.65 8.38 14.59
C MET A 61 -9.82 9.32 14.27
N THR A 62 -10.99 9.09 14.86
CA THR A 62 -12.16 9.96 14.70
C THR A 62 -11.88 11.36 15.23
N LEU A 63 -11.21 11.46 16.39
CA LEU A 63 -10.80 12.74 16.98
C LEU A 63 -9.80 13.47 16.08
N LEU A 64 -8.75 12.77 15.63
CA LEU A 64 -7.71 13.33 14.74
C LEU A 64 -8.32 13.85 13.44
N LEU A 65 -9.19 13.08 12.79
CA LEU A 65 -9.84 13.51 11.55
C LEU A 65 -10.76 14.72 11.74
N SER A 66 -11.29 14.92 12.95
CA SER A 66 -12.21 16.02 13.26
C SER A 66 -11.49 17.29 13.69
N GLN A 67 -10.40 17.16 14.44
CA GLN A 67 -9.74 18.29 15.13
C GLN A 67 -8.33 18.58 14.63
N GLY A 68 -7.73 17.63 13.91
CA GLY A 68 -6.30 17.64 13.62
C GLY A 68 -5.46 17.15 14.79
N GLY A 69 -4.14 17.18 14.60
CA GLY A 69 -3.15 16.79 15.60
C GLY A 69 -2.41 15.50 15.24
N ILE A 70 -1.74 14.94 16.24
CA ILE A 70 -0.81 13.83 16.07
C ILE A 70 -1.14 12.68 17.03
N TYR A 71 -0.82 11.46 16.59
CA TYR A 71 -0.80 10.27 17.41
C TYR A 71 0.59 9.65 17.33
N VAL A 72 1.29 9.67 18.46
CA VAL A 72 2.58 9.01 18.63
C VAL A 72 2.31 7.55 18.98
N TYR A 73 2.89 6.63 18.21
CA TYR A 73 2.70 5.21 18.45
C TYR A 73 3.38 4.80 19.77
N PRO A 74 2.72 4.00 20.63
CA PRO A 74 3.32 3.56 21.89
C PRO A 74 4.56 2.71 21.63
N GLN A 75 5.60 2.91 22.45
CA GLN A 75 6.78 2.04 22.43
C GLN A 75 6.51 0.73 23.17
N GLU A 76 5.84 -0.21 22.51
CA GLU A 76 5.74 -1.59 22.98
C GLU A 76 6.91 -2.39 22.40
N GLY A 77 7.69 -3.07 23.26
CA GLY A 77 9.00 -3.64 22.92
C GLY A 77 9.04 -4.39 21.57
N GLY A 78 9.99 -4.00 20.71
CA GLY A 78 10.16 -4.53 19.35
C GLY A 78 10.81 -3.50 18.41
N VAL A 79 11.11 -3.90 17.16
CA VAL A 79 11.55 -2.98 16.09
C VAL A 79 10.30 -2.26 15.56
N LEU A 80 10.06 -1.03 16.03
CA LEU A 80 8.98 -0.19 15.52
C LEU A 80 9.34 0.31 14.12
N THR A 81 8.37 0.35 13.21
CA THR A 81 8.52 0.97 11.87
C THR A 81 7.71 2.26 11.74
N LYS A 82 6.82 2.54 12.71
CA LYS A 82 5.92 3.69 12.74
C LYS A 82 6.27 4.56 13.94
N GLY A 83 6.56 5.84 13.70
CA GLY A 83 6.82 6.80 14.76
C GLY A 83 5.57 7.61 15.11
N LEU A 84 4.91 8.16 14.10
CA LEU A 84 3.79 9.08 14.32
C LEU A 84 2.79 9.04 13.15
N PHE A 85 1.50 9.14 13.47
CA PHE A 85 0.45 9.50 12.54
C PHE A 85 0.08 10.97 12.76
N ALA A 86 -0.13 11.73 11.69
CA ALA A 86 -0.59 13.10 11.75
C ALA A 86 -1.85 13.30 10.90
N CYS A 87 -2.73 14.17 11.40
CA CYS A 87 -3.83 14.73 10.64
C CYS A 87 -3.74 16.26 10.72
N ARG A 88 -3.40 16.90 9.62
CA ARG A 88 -3.31 18.36 9.51
C ARG A 88 -4.62 18.90 8.97
N VAL A 89 -5.31 19.70 9.79
CA VAL A 89 -6.56 20.37 9.42
C VAL A 89 -6.33 21.86 9.33
N ASP A 90 -6.55 22.44 8.15
CA ASP A 90 -6.59 23.88 8.00
C ASP A 90 -7.99 24.40 8.32
N GLN A 91 -8.11 25.15 9.41
CA GLN A 91 -9.39 25.72 9.86
C GLN A 91 -9.97 26.75 8.89
N THR A 92 -9.14 27.34 8.01
CA THR A 92 -9.60 28.27 6.97
C THR A 92 -10.18 27.55 5.75
N GLY A 93 -9.88 26.25 5.60
CA GLY A 93 -10.27 25.45 4.44
C GLY A 93 -9.54 25.83 3.15
N ALA A 94 -8.45 26.59 3.23
CA ALA A 94 -7.63 26.96 2.07
C ALA A 94 -6.78 25.78 1.58
N ILE A 95 -6.36 24.90 2.50
CA ILE A 95 -5.61 23.68 2.21
C ILE A 95 -6.52 22.48 2.50
N PRO A 96 -6.59 21.47 1.61
CA PRO A 96 -7.30 20.23 1.91
C PRO A 96 -6.72 19.60 3.18
N LYS A 97 -7.56 18.91 3.95
CA LYS A 97 -7.08 18.15 5.11
C LYS A 97 -6.07 17.11 4.65
N GLN A 98 -4.97 16.94 5.39
CA GLN A 98 -3.92 15.99 5.04
C GLN A 98 -3.71 14.98 6.15
N THR A 99 -3.62 13.69 5.80
CA THR A 99 -3.15 12.67 6.74
C THR A 99 -1.88 12.02 6.23
N TYR A 100 -0.96 11.71 7.13
CA TYR A 100 0.31 11.07 6.79
C TYR A 100 0.90 10.34 8.00
N VAL A 101 1.83 9.43 7.71
CA VAL A 101 2.60 8.70 8.72
C VAL A 101 4.08 9.03 8.56
N LEU A 102 4.75 9.24 9.69
CA LEU A 102 6.20 9.25 9.81
C LEU A 102 6.69 7.89 10.30
N ASP A 103 7.71 7.36 9.64
CA ASP A 103 8.49 6.25 10.16
C ASP A 103 9.30 6.68 11.41
N LEU A 104 9.98 5.73 12.06
CA LEU A 104 10.78 6.05 13.24
C LEU A 104 11.90 7.07 12.99
N MET A 105 12.54 7.05 11.81
CA MET A 105 13.66 7.93 11.51
C MET A 105 13.15 9.36 11.28
N GLN A 106 12.08 9.49 10.50
CA GLN A 106 11.38 10.76 10.28
C GLN A 106 10.81 11.30 11.60
N PHE A 107 10.29 10.43 12.46
CA PHE A 107 9.80 10.84 13.77
C PHE A 107 10.94 11.30 14.69
N ALA A 108 12.04 10.57 14.79
CA ALA A 108 13.20 10.96 15.58
C ALA A 108 13.78 12.30 15.11
N GLU A 109 13.78 12.54 13.80
CA GLU A 109 14.15 13.82 13.23
C GLU A 109 13.15 14.93 13.59
N ALA A 110 11.85 14.66 13.49
CA ALA A 110 10.81 15.61 13.91
C ALA A 110 10.93 15.95 15.41
N GLU A 111 11.23 14.98 16.27
CA GLU A 111 11.51 15.21 17.68
C GLU A 111 12.76 16.08 17.88
N GLN A 112 13.80 15.89 17.07
CA GLN A 112 15.00 16.72 17.12
C GLN A 112 14.70 18.17 16.71
N VAL A 113 13.93 18.37 15.64
CA VAL A 113 13.49 19.69 15.18
C VAL A 113 12.62 20.37 16.26
N ALA A 114 11.70 19.62 16.87
CA ALA A 114 10.82 20.08 17.94
C ALA A 114 11.54 20.45 19.26
N ARG A 115 12.83 20.11 19.43
CA ARG A 115 13.63 20.59 20.56
C ARG A 115 13.97 22.09 20.46
N SER A 116 13.80 22.69 19.28
CA SER A 116 13.85 24.14 19.14
C SER A 116 12.66 24.78 19.87
N PRO A 117 12.86 25.82 20.72
CA PRO A 117 11.79 26.41 21.56
C PRO A 117 10.60 27.04 20.82
N SER A 118 10.59 26.99 19.49
CA SER A 118 9.70 27.77 18.62
C SER A 118 8.82 26.94 17.70
N ILE A 119 8.97 25.60 17.67
CA ILE A 119 8.24 24.74 16.76
C ILE A 119 7.54 23.61 17.52
N SER A 120 6.26 23.41 17.23
CA SER A 120 5.49 22.29 17.78
C SER A 120 5.94 20.97 17.13
N LEU A 121 5.69 19.84 17.79
CA LEU A 121 5.95 18.53 17.19
C LEU A 121 5.11 18.28 15.93
N GLU A 122 3.90 18.84 15.87
CA GLU A 122 3.03 18.77 14.69
C GLU A 122 3.65 19.53 13.51
N ASP A 123 4.13 20.75 13.73
CA ASP A 123 4.79 21.56 12.70
C ASP A 123 6.11 20.93 12.25
N ALA A 124 6.91 20.43 13.20
CA ALA A 124 8.15 19.71 12.91
C ALA A 124 7.89 18.43 12.09
N ALA A 125 6.84 17.68 12.44
CA ALA A 125 6.45 16.48 11.69
C ALA A 125 6.01 16.82 10.26
N ALA A 126 5.29 17.93 10.06
CA ALA A 126 4.91 18.40 8.74
C ALA A 126 6.13 18.81 7.90
N GLU A 127 7.10 19.51 8.49
CA GLU A 127 8.34 19.91 7.81
C GLU A 127 9.14 18.70 7.33
N VAL A 128 9.37 17.72 8.22
CA VAL A 128 10.07 16.48 7.87
C VAL A 128 9.29 15.68 6.83
N PHE A 129 7.96 15.60 6.96
CA PHE A 129 7.12 14.93 5.98
C PHE A 129 7.29 15.53 4.59
N ILE A 130 7.13 16.85 4.43
CA ILE A 130 7.18 17.54 3.14
C ILE A 130 8.56 17.40 2.50
N ARG A 131 9.64 17.56 3.27
CA ARG A 131 11.01 17.46 2.76
C ARG A 131 11.39 16.04 2.29
N THR A 132 10.65 15.04 2.74
CA THR A 132 10.85 13.63 2.33
C THR A 132 9.91 13.19 1.21
N LEU A 133 9.14 14.10 0.60
CA LEU A 133 8.34 13.79 -0.57
C LEU A 133 9.15 13.91 -1.86
N PRO A 134 8.80 13.16 -2.92
CA PRO A 134 9.35 13.38 -4.26
C PRO A 134 9.15 14.82 -4.73
N ASP A 135 10.10 15.34 -5.51
CA ASP A 135 10.08 16.72 -6.03
C ASP A 135 8.83 17.00 -6.87
N GLU A 136 8.37 16.02 -7.66
CA GLU A 136 7.14 16.14 -8.45
C GLU A 136 5.92 16.36 -7.55
N LEU A 137 5.75 15.52 -6.52
CA LEU A 137 4.64 15.63 -5.58
C LEU A 137 4.72 16.94 -4.79
N THR A 138 5.91 17.34 -4.35
CA THR A 138 6.14 18.62 -3.68
C THR A 138 5.70 19.80 -4.56
N THR A 139 6.05 19.77 -5.85
CA THR A 139 5.65 20.78 -6.83
C THR A 139 4.13 20.79 -7.03
N LYS A 140 3.50 19.62 -7.13
CA LYS A 140 2.04 19.49 -7.27
C LYS A 140 1.28 19.97 -6.04
N LEU A 141 1.80 19.75 -4.84
CA LEU A 141 1.17 20.24 -3.60
C LEU A 141 1.11 21.77 -3.50
N GLN A 142 1.97 22.48 -4.23
CA GLN A 142 1.91 23.94 -4.35
C GLN A 142 0.84 24.41 -5.36
N GLN A 143 0.31 23.49 -6.17
CA GLN A 143 -0.71 23.79 -7.17
C GLN A 143 -2.10 23.50 -6.61
N LYS A 144 -3.08 24.30 -7.03
CA LYS A 144 -4.48 24.07 -6.68
C LYS A 144 -4.90 22.67 -7.16
N ASN A 145 -5.49 21.87 -6.25
CA ASN A 145 -5.95 20.51 -6.52
C ASN A 145 -4.87 19.61 -7.16
N LEU A 146 -3.64 19.68 -6.66
CA LEU A 146 -2.50 18.89 -7.16
C LEU A 146 -2.14 19.16 -8.64
N GLY A 147 -2.65 20.24 -9.23
CA GLY A 147 -2.46 20.53 -10.66
C GLY A 147 -3.31 19.67 -11.58
N LEU A 148 -4.33 18.97 -11.06
CA LEU A 148 -5.19 18.10 -11.85
C LEU A 148 -5.91 18.86 -12.97
N ASP A 149 -5.83 18.31 -14.19
CA ASP A 149 -6.64 18.79 -15.30
C ASP A 149 -8.06 18.22 -15.20
N TYR A 150 -9.01 19.04 -14.78
CA TYR A 150 -10.42 18.68 -14.69
C TYR A 150 -11.04 18.17 -15.99
N ARG A 151 -10.42 18.44 -17.14
CA ARG A 151 -10.87 17.94 -18.45
C ARG A 151 -10.56 16.45 -18.65
N THR A 152 -9.54 15.94 -17.96
CA THR A 152 -9.10 14.54 -18.06
C THR A 152 -9.74 13.66 -16.99
N LEU A 153 -10.27 14.24 -15.91
CA LEU A 153 -10.95 13.53 -14.83
C LEU A 153 -12.34 13.01 -15.24
N ASP A 154 -12.78 11.93 -14.59
CA ASP A 154 -14.17 11.47 -14.70
C ASP A 154 -15.13 12.61 -14.28
N ARG A 155 -16.21 12.78 -15.04
CA ARG A 155 -17.17 13.87 -14.82
C ARG A 155 -17.78 13.88 -13.41
N ALA A 156 -17.91 12.72 -12.76
CA ALA A 156 -18.41 12.67 -11.39
C ALA A 156 -17.39 13.20 -10.38
N VAL A 157 -16.10 12.95 -10.60
CA VAL A 157 -14.99 13.46 -9.78
C VAL A 157 -14.81 14.96 -9.99
N ALA A 158 -14.80 15.40 -11.25
CA ALA A 158 -14.67 16.81 -11.61
C ALA A 158 -15.80 17.68 -11.04
N LYS A 159 -17.03 17.14 -10.98
CA LYS A 159 -18.19 17.80 -10.36
C LYS A 159 -18.05 18.04 -8.86
N GLY A 160 -17.21 17.27 -8.17
CA GLY A 160 -16.93 17.49 -6.74
C GLY A 160 -16.15 18.79 -6.47
N GLY A 161 -15.52 19.36 -7.49
CA GLY A 161 -14.77 20.62 -7.38
C GLY A 161 -13.42 20.42 -6.71
N ASP A 162 -13.11 21.27 -5.74
CA ASP A 162 -11.82 21.27 -5.03
C ASP A 162 -11.68 20.06 -4.10
N ILE A 163 -10.47 19.49 -4.05
CA ILE A 163 -10.10 18.39 -3.15
C ILE A 163 -10.39 18.81 -1.70
N LYS A 164 -11.00 17.91 -0.94
CA LYS A 164 -11.38 18.12 0.47
C LYS A 164 -10.39 17.52 1.44
N TYR A 165 -9.87 16.33 1.12
CA TYR A 165 -8.84 15.68 1.91
C TYR A 165 -7.91 14.83 1.02
N ILE A 166 -6.68 14.66 1.51
CA ILE A 166 -5.61 13.89 0.91
C ILE A 166 -5.02 13.01 2.00
N ASP A 167 -4.95 11.71 1.75
CA ASP A 167 -4.22 10.77 2.59
C ASP A 167 -2.97 10.33 1.87
N PHE A 168 -1.83 10.65 2.46
CA PHE A 168 -0.54 10.19 1.99
C PHE A 168 -0.27 8.82 2.59
N ARG A 169 -0.36 7.81 1.74
CA ARG A 169 -0.02 6.44 2.07
C ARG A 169 1.40 6.23 1.65
N LYS A 170 2.30 6.34 2.61
CA LYS A 170 3.66 5.89 2.41
C LYS A 170 3.67 4.37 2.61
N ASP A 171 3.81 3.63 1.52
CA ASP A 171 3.93 2.16 1.52
C ASP A 171 5.36 1.82 1.99
N TRP A 172 5.66 2.10 3.27
CA TRP A 172 6.99 1.93 3.85
C TRP A 172 7.34 0.49 4.18
N SER A 173 6.37 -0.40 4.03
CA SER A 173 6.63 -1.78 4.34
C SER A 173 6.86 -2.54 3.05
N PRO A 174 8.02 -3.21 2.87
CA PRO A 174 8.12 -4.36 1.96
C PRO A 174 7.15 -5.50 2.37
N HIS A 175 6.25 -5.27 3.34
CA HIS A 175 5.35 -6.22 3.95
C HIS A 175 3.86 -5.83 3.92
N PHE A 176 3.45 -4.65 3.41
CA PHE A 176 2.04 -4.22 3.52
C PHE A 176 1.18 -4.52 2.29
N LYS A 177 1.79 -4.88 1.16
CA LYS A 177 1.07 -5.36 -0.03
C LYS A 177 1.81 -6.55 -0.62
N ARG A 178 1.69 -7.72 0.00
CA ARG A 178 2.17 -8.95 -0.64
C ARG A 178 1.07 -9.52 -1.49
N LEU A 179 1.24 -9.37 -2.80
CA LEU A 179 0.43 -10.10 -3.76
C LEU A 179 0.96 -11.52 -3.82
N CYS A 180 0.20 -12.46 -3.26
CA CYS A 180 0.47 -13.88 -3.38
C CYS A 180 -0.42 -14.47 -4.47
N ILE A 181 0.20 -15.12 -5.46
CA ILE A 181 -0.52 -15.98 -6.40
C ILE A 181 -0.74 -17.32 -5.72
N MET A 182 -1.99 -17.65 -5.47
CA MET A 182 -2.40 -18.93 -4.89
C MET A 182 -2.50 -20.01 -5.97
N PRO A 183 -2.41 -21.31 -5.60
CA PRO A 183 -2.45 -22.39 -6.59
C PRO A 183 -3.78 -22.49 -7.33
N ASP A 184 -4.87 -21.98 -6.74
CA ASP A 184 -6.18 -21.88 -7.36
C ASP A 184 -6.33 -20.64 -8.28
N GLY A 185 -5.24 -19.92 -8.51
CA GLY A 185 -5.20 -18.75 -9.36
C GLY A 185 -5.75 -17.49 -8.70
N ARG A 186 -6.09 -17.49 -7.42
CA ARG A 186 -6.44 -16.24 -6.73
C ARG A 186 -5.19 -15.40 -6.46
N LEU A 187 -5.34 -14.09 -6.61
CA LEU A 187 -4.41 -13.13 -6.04
C LEU A 187 -4.93 -12.77 -4.65
N VAL A 188 -4.13 -13.06 -3.64
CA VAL A 188 -4.43 -12.73 -2.24
C VAL A 188 -3.46 -11.65 -1.79
N GLU A 189 -4.00 -10.59 -1.21
CA GLU A 189 -3.23 -9.51 -0.60
C GLU A 189 -3.20 -9.74 0.91
N THR A 190 -2.03 -9.66 1.52
CA THR A 190 -1.87 -9.66 2.99
C THR A 190 -1.30 -8.33 3.46
N GLY A 191 -1.81 -7.83 4.58
CA GLY A 191 -1.46 -6.55 5.19
C GLY A 191 -0.30 -6.62 6.18
N GLY A 192 0.30 -7.79 6.44
CA GLY A 192 1.39 -7.94 7.41
C GLY A 192 2.11 -9.30 7.38
N LEU A 193 3.22 -9.41 8.13
CA LEU A 193 4.02 -10.65 8.24
C LEU A 193 3.25 -11.77 8.95
N GLU A 194 2.49 -11.42 9.99
CA GLU A 194 1.71 -12.36 10.79
C GLU A 194 0.55 -12.95 9.98
N GLU A 195 -0.19 -12.10 9.27
CA GLU A 195 -1.28 -12.54 8.38
C GLU A 195 -0.72 -13.40 7.24
N PHE A 196 0.41 -12.99 6.65
CA PHE A 196 1.10 -13.80 5.64
C PHE A 196 1.52 -15.17 6.20
N ALA A 197 2.13 -15.20 7.38
CA ALA A 197 2.55 -16.42 8.05
C ALA A 197 1.37 -17.35 8.34
N GLN A 198 0.27 -16.80 8.85
CA GLN A 198 -0.96 -17.53 9.14
C GLN A 198 -1.63 -18.08 7.86
N LEU A 199 -1.76 -17.26 6.81
CA LEU A 199 -2.29 -17.67 5.51
C LEU A 199 -1.52 -18.87 4.94
N HIS A 200 -0.20 -18.84 5.13
CA HIS A 200 0.69 -19.83 4.57
C HIS A 200 0.98 -21.02 5.48
N GLY A 201 0.57 -20.97 6.76
CA GLY A 201 0.86 -22.02 7.73
C GLY A 201 2.36 -22.12 8.07
N ILE A 202 3.06 -20.98 8.07
CA ILE A 202 4.48 -20.86 8.42
C ILE A 202 4.66 -19.97 9.64
N THR A 203 5.87 -19.93 10.21
CA THR A 203 6.20 -19.00 11.30
C THR A 203 6.51 -17.60 10.78
N SER A 204 6.31 -16.56 11.61
CA SER A 204 6.67 -15.18 11.26
C SER A 204 8.16 -15.03 10.93
N ALA A 205 9.03 -15.83 11.57
CA ALA A 205 10.46 -15.84 11.27
C ALA A 205 10.75 -16.38 9.86
N GLN A 206 10.11 -17.48 9.47
CA GLN A 206 10.22 -18.03 8.11
C GLN A 206 9.64 -17.07 7.06
N ALA A 207 8.49 -16.46 7.36
CA ALA A 207 7.88 -15.43 6.51
C ALA A 207 8.83 -14.25 6.29
N LYS A 208 9.46 -13.76 7.37
CA LYS A 208 10.43 -12.67 7.30
C LYS A 208 11.62 -13.03 6.42
N THR A 209 12.27 -14.17 6.68
CA THR A 209 13.42 -14.64 5.89
C THR A 209 13.07 -14.75 4.40
N LEU A 210 11.96 -15.42 4.07
CA LEU A 210 11.54 -15.64 2.69
C LEU A 210 11.26 -14.32 1.95
N VAL A 211 10.65 -13.35 2.64
CA VAL A 211 10.25 -12.07 2.05
C VAL A 211 11.43 -11.12 1.90
N GLU A 212 12.39 -11.14 2.83
CA GLU A 212 13.57 -10.27 2.78
C GLU A 212 14.65 -10.79 1.83
N GLN A 213 14.82 -12.11 1.76
CA GLN A 213 15.94 -12.74 1.06
C GLN A 213 15.51 -13.40 -0.27
N GLY A 214 14.21 -13.59 -0.49
CA GLY A 214 13.70 -14.41 -1.58
C GLY A 214 14.00 -15.90 -1.37
N GLY A 215 13.83 -16.68 -2.43
CA GLY A 215 14.08 -18.12 -2.46
C GLY A 215 12.81 -18.94 -2.31
N THR A 216 12.96 -20.16 -1.78
CA THR A 216 11.84 -21.11 -1.68
C THR A 216 11.71 -21.69 -0.28
N LEU A 217 10.48 -21.94 0.14
CA LEU A 217 10.15 -22.58 1.42
C LEU A 217 9.13 -23.69 1.19
N GLU A 218 9.51 -24.94 1.49
CA GLU A 218 8.57 -26.07 1.48
C GLU A 218 7.62 -25.99 2.67
N VAL A 219 6.33 -26.19 2.42
CA VAL A 219 5.26 -26.16 3.43
C VAL A 219 4.28 -27.29 3.16
N ASN A 220 4.27 -28.32 4.01
CA ASN A 220 3.35 -29.46 3.89
C ASN A 220 3.34 -30.13 2.50
N GLY A 221 4.51 -30.22 1.84
CA GLY A 221 4.65 -30.80 0.50
C GLY A 221 4.31 -29.84 -0.66
N GLU A 222 3.78 -28.67 -0.36
CA GLU A 222 3.69 -27.52 -1.28
C GLU A 222 4.95 -26.67 -1.19
N ILE A 223 5.08 -25.69 -2.09
CA ILE A 223 6.19 -24.74 -2.03
C ILE A 223 5.72 -23.30 -2.17
N LEU A 224 6.27 -22.45 -1.30
CA LEU A 224 6.25 -21.01 -1.46
C LEU A 224 7.53 -20.59 -2.16
N ALA A 225 7.39 -19.90 -3.28
CA ALA A 225 8.48 -19.26 -3.98
C ALA A 225 8.35 -17.76 -3.82
N CYS A 226 9.44 -17.10 -3.46
CA CYS A 226 9.55 -15.66 -3.37
C CYS A 226 10.70 -15.21 -4.27
N GLN A 227 10.40 -14.38 -5.26
CA GLN A 227 11.41 -13.73 -6.06
C GLN A 227 11.47 -12.26 -5.69
N ILE A 228 12.66 -11.75 -5.43
CA ILE A 228 12.86 -10.32 -5.26
C ILE A 228 13.02 -9.70 -6.64
N VAL A 229 11.97 -9.05 -7.13
CA VAL A 229 11.96 -8.36 -8.42
C VAL A 229 11.95 -6.87 -8.14
N ASN A 230 12.99 -6.15 -8.56
CA ASN A 230 13.14 -4.72 -8.31
C ASN A 230 12.93 -4.36 -6.83
N GLY A 231 13.58 -5.11 -5.93
CA GLY A 231 13.49 -4.87 -4.49
C GLY A 231 12.15 -5.23 -3.84
N GLN A 232 11.18 -5.76 -4.59
CA GLN A 232 9.89 -6.19 -4.07
C GLN A 232 9.76 -7.72 -4.04
N PRO A 233 9.18 -8.28 -2.96
CA PRO A 233 8.89 -9.71 -2.85
C PRO A 233 7.66 -10.08 -3.68
N ALA A 234 7.87 -10.80 -4.78
CA ALA A 234 6.83 -11.45 -5.55
C ALA A 234 6.67 -12.90 -5.08
N VAL A 235 5.53 -13.22 -4.46
CA VAL A 235 5.30 -14.53 -3.85
C VAL A 235 4.29 -15.34 -4.66
N ALA A 236 4.61 -16.60 -4.90
CA ALA A 236 3.69 -17.58 -5.47
C ALA A 236 3.71 -18.87 -4.66
N ARG A 237 2.53 -19.45 -4.46
CA ARG A 237 2.36 -20.75 -3.81
C ARG A 237 2.00 -21.80 -4.86
N PHE A 238 2.67 -22.95 -4.80
CA PHE A 238 2.52 -24.04 -5.74
C PHE A 238 2.05 -25.31 -5.04
N THR A 239 1.13 -26.03 -5.68
CA THR A 239 0.74 -27.37 -5.21
C THR A 239 1.93 -28.34 -5.26
N ALA A 240 1.84 -29.43 -4.48
CA ALA A 240 2.80 -30.53 -4.55
C ALA A 240 2.99 -31.07 -5.98
N ARG A 241 1.92 -31.10 -6.79
CA ARG A 241 1.98 -31.54 -8.20
C ARG A 241 2.80 -30.58 -9.06
N ASN A 242 2.61 -29.27 -8.91
CA ASN A 242 3.37 -28.27 -9.65
C ASN A 242 4.84 -28.30 -9.24
N TYR A 243 5.10 -28.50 -7.95
CA TYR A 243 6.46 -28.62 -7.46
C TYR A 243 7.18 -29.89 -7.96
N ALA A 244 6.50 -31.03 -8.02
CA ALA A 244 7.05 -32.27 -8.59
C ALA A 244 7.43 -32.08 -10.08
N LYS A 245 6.56 -31.44 -10.87
CA LYS A 245 6.88 -31.09 -12.27
C LYS A 245 8.09 -30.17 -12.37
N ALA A 246 8.22 -29.19 -11.48
CA ALA A 246 9.39 -28.31 -11.45
C ALA A 246 10.67 -29.09 -11.13
N LYS A 247 10.64 -30.04 -10.17
CA LYS A 247 11.79 -30.94 -9.89
C LYS A 247 12.16 -31.79 -11.11
N GLU A 248 11.17 -32.31 -11.86
CA GLU A 248 11.41 -33.04 -13.11
C GLU A 248 12.10 -32.15 -14.16
N LEU A 249 11.67 -30.90 -14.32
CA LEU A 249 12.31 -29.94 -15.22
C LEU A 249 13.76 -29.62 -14.81
N VAL A 250 14.02 -29.46 -13.51
CA VAL A 250 15.38 -29.29 -12.98
C VAL A 250 16.25 -30.49 -13.36
N SER A 251 15.77 -31.72 -13.15
CA SER A 251 16.53 -32.93 -13.49
C SER A 251 16.71 -33.13 -15.00
N ALA A 252 15.70 -32.82 -15.81
CA ALA A 252 15.73 -33.05 -17.25
C ALA A 252 16.49 -31.99 -18.04
N LYS A 253 16.42 -30.72 -17.60
CA LYS A 253 16.97 -29.57 -18.32
C LYS A 253 18.12 -28.85 -17.59
N GLY A 254 18.44 -29.26 -16.35
CA GLY A 254 19.48 -28.62 -15.54
C GLY A 254 19.14 -27.20 -15.08
N LEU A 255 17.85 -26.86 -15.02
CA LEU A 255 17.39 -25.52 -14.63
C LEU A 255 17.56 -25.25 -13.14
N HIS A 256 17.66 -23.98 -12.74
CA HIS A 256 17.48 -23.59 -11.35
C HIS A 256 16.01 -23.77 -10.94
N ILE A 257 15.76 -24.12 -9.67
CA ILE A 257 14.39 -24.48 -9.22
C ILE A 257 13.39 -23.33 -9.37
N MET A 258 13.82 -22.08 -9.19
CA MET A 258 12.96 -20.90 -9.40
C MET A 258 12.56 -20.72 -10.87
N ASP A 259 13.45 -21.03 -11.80
CA ASP A 259 13.18 -20.93 -13.24
C ASP A 259 12.19 -22.04 -13.66
N ALA A 260 12.40 -23.25 -13.14
CA ALA A 260 11.48 -24.37 -13.36
C ALA A 260 10.08 -24.10 -12.78
N LEU A 261 9.99 -23.50 -11.59
CA LEU A 261 8.71 -23.10 -11.00
C LEU A 261 8.01 -22.01 -11.81
N SER A 262 8.77 -21.05 -12.36
CA SER A 262 8.24 -20.00 -13.24
C SER A 262 7.70 -20.58 -14.55
N GLU A 263 8.41 -21.54 -15.16
CA GLU A 263 7.95 -22.25 -16.36
C GLU A 263 6.66 -23.04 -16.07
N VAL A 264 6.56 -23.70 -14.91
CA VAL A 264 5.34 -24.40 -14.50
C VAL A 264 4.18 -23.43 -14.28
N ALA A 265 4.42 -22.28 -13.62
CA ALA A 265 3.40 -21.25 -13.39
C ALA A 265 2.84 -20.69 -14.71
N TYR A 266 3.74 -20.33 -15.64
CA TYR A 266 3.38 -19.72 -16.91
C TYR A 266 2.52 -20.65 -17.79
N ASN A 267 2.80 -21.95 -17.73
CA ASN A 267 2.05 -22.97 -18.46
C ASN A 267 0.79 -23.46 -17.70
N ASP A 268 0.52 -22.98 -16.49
CA ASP A 268 -0.68 -23.30 -15.71
C ASP A 268 -1.76 -22.21 -15.93
N PRO A 269 -2.79 -22.48 -16.74
CA PRO A 269 -3.83 -21.49 -17.05
C PRO A 269 -4.64 -21.06 -15.83
N VAL A 270 -4.66 -21.85 -14.76
CA VAL A 270 -5.32 -21.49 -13.50
C VAL A 270 -4.51 -20.42 -12.79
N MET A 271 -3.21 -20.62 -12.62
CA MET A 271 -2.32 -19.64 -11.95
C MET A 271 -2.23 -18.32 -12.72
N MET A 272 -2.21 -18.37 -14.06
CA MET A 272 -2.16 -17.17 -14.90
C MET A 272 -3.49 -16.41 -15.00
N GLY A 273 -4.61 -17.03 -14.60
CA GLY A 273 -5.96 -16.50 -14.82
C GLY A 273 -6.30 -15.19 -14.09
N SER A 274 -5.58 -14.84 -13.02
CA SER A 274 -5.75 -13.59 -12.26
C SER A 274 -4.78 -12.48 -12.68
N LEU A 275 -3.56 -12.84 -13.10
CA LEU A 275 -2.60 -11.90 -13.68
C LEU A 275 -3.12 -11.28 -14.97
N VAL A 276 -3.71 -12.10 -15.85
CA VAL A 276 -4.37 -11.65 -17.09
C VAL A 276 -5.53 -10.70 -16.79
N ARG A 277 -6.28 -10.92 -15.69
CA ARG A 277 -7.36 -10.03 -15.26
C ARG A 277 -6.84 -8.68 -14.73
N LYS A 278 -5.64 -8.65 -14.13
CA LYS A 278 -5.02 -7.43 -13.60
C LYS A 278 -4.48 -6.52 -14.72
N GLU A 279 -3.83 -7.10 -15.74
CA GLU A 279 -3.42 -6.35 -16.94
C GLU A 279 -4.62 -5.69 -17.65
N LEU A 280 -5.77 -6.37 -17.67
CA LEU A 280 -7.02 -5.85 -18.23
C LEU A 280 -7.67 -4.74 -17.38
N SER A 281 -7.31 -4.60 -16.11
CA SER A 281 -7.81 -3.56 -15.19
C SER A 281 -6.85 -2.39 -14.97
N GLY A 282 -5.55 -2.54 -15.27
CA GLY A 282 -4.53 -1.50 -15.12
C GLY A 282 -4.34 -0.60 -16.36
N GLY A 283 -4.99 -0.93 -17.47
CA GLY A 283 -4.99 -0.13 -18.69
C GLY A 283 -6.36 0.45 -18.97
N ARG A 284 -6.79 1.46 -18.20
CA ARG A 284 -7.82 2.45 -18.59
C ARG A 284 -7.97 3.58 -17.59
#